data_AF-X1TAT7-F1
#
_entry.id   AF-X1TAT7-F1
#
_cell.length_a   1.000
_cell.length_b   1.000
_cell.length_c   1.000
_cell.angle_alpha   90.00
_cell.angle_beta   90.00
_cell.angle_gamma   90.00
#
_symmetry.space_group_name_H-M   'P 1'
#
loop_
_entity.id
_entity.type
_entity.pdbx_description
1 polymer ?
#
loop_
_entity_poly.entity_id
_entity_poly.type
_entity_poly.pdbx_seq_one_letter_code
_entity_poly.pdbx_strand_id
1 'polypeptide(L)'
;ARDFETVWNPQLQTKLDECVIYHPNGFLPENKMERQSEGLVFCEDEFADQLIETMAGRYASLLHHYSQNTCLFLGLSLNDSTLKHLLRQAASLNPGHYHYYVAFTDKDEKISEAERKAISEANFNLYNLVTLFLSGEEIRELGYLLDLPSDEFIQNAVLAEINLVYCYYIIGAIGAGKSTLISYFRNLVTHDEWPDFRLPELGKSCKKLEPDEERKIDDWINKQFKKE
;
A
#
# COMPACT_ATOMS: atom_id res chain seq x y z
N ALA A 1 -15.60 -3.73 -25.22
CA ALA A 1 -14.17 -3.79 -25.61
C ALA A 1 -13.41 -4.40 -24.44
N ARG A 2 -12.21 -4.95 -24.62
CA ARG A 2 -11.40 -5.34 -23.44
C ARG A 2 -10.88 -4.06 -22.80
N ASP A 3 -11.12 -3.88 -21.50
CA ASP A 3 -10.67 -2.71 -20.73
C ASP A 3 -9.25 -2.90 -20.16
N PHE A 4 -8.44 -3.76 -20.81
CA PHE A 4 -7.09 -4.10 -20.36
C PHE A 4 -6.10 -4.28 -21.52
N GLU A 5 -4.84 -3.93 -21.27
CA GLU A 5 -3.70 -4.07 -22.18
C GLU A 5 -2.85 -5.29 -21.79
N THR A 6 -2.59 -6.19 -22.73
CA THR A 6 -1.76 -7.39 -22.52
C THR A 6 -0.33 -7.09 -22.94
N VAL A 7 0.63 -7.17 -22.01
CA VAL A 7 2.05 -6.91 -22.27
C VAL A 7 2.89 -8.14 -21.99
N TRP A 8 3.58 -8.62 -23.03
CA TRP A 8 4.54 -9.73 -22.93
C TRP A 8 5.98 -9.29 -23.24
N ASN A 9 6.18 -8.08 -23.78
CA ASN A 9 7.50 -7.50 -23.99
C ASN A 9 7.67 -6.27 -23.08
N PRO A 10 8.64 -6.26 -22.15
CA PRO A 10 8.86 -5.14 -21.24
C PRO A 10 9.28 -3.82 -21.90
N GLN A 11 9.56 -3.82 -23.20
CA GLN A 11 9.88 -2.61 -23.97
C GLN A 11 8.63 -1.86 -24.48
N LEU A 12 7.44 -2.46 -24.37
CA LEU A 12 6.18 -1.81 -24.71
C LEU A 12 5.80 -0.82 -23.60
N GLN A 13 5.70 0.45 -23.96
CA GLN A 13 5.13 1.48 -23.09
C GLN A 13 3.62 1.27 -23.01
N THR A 14 3.13 0.99 -21.82
CA THR A 14 1.71 0.84 -21.53
C THR A 14 1.02 2.18 -21.46
N LYS A 15 -0.28 2.23 -21.78
CA LYS A 15 -1.07 3.41 -21.46
C LYS A 15 -1.31 3.51 -19.95
N LEU A 16 -1.20 4.72 -19.41
CA LEU A 16 -1.26 4.99 -17.96
C LEU A 16 -2.64 4.76 -17.33
N ASP A 17 -3.71 4.74 -18.12
CA ASP A 17 -5.11 4.73 -17.64
C ASP A 17 -5.87 3.41 -17.89
N GLU A 18 -5.21 2.35 -18.38
CA GLU A 18 -5.84 1.04 -18.64
C GLU A 18 -5.18 -0.06 -17.79
N CYS A 19 -5.95 -1.07 -17.36
CA CYS A 19 -5.42 -2.19 -16.59
C CYS A 19 -4.40 -2.96 -17.45
N VAL A 20 -3.17 -3.15 -16.97
CA VAL A 20 -2.13 -3.87 -17.72
C VAL A 20 -1.92 -5.26 -17.14
N ILE A 21 -2.02 -6.29 -17.97
CA ILE A 21 -1.68 -7.66 -17.62
C ILE A 21 -0.30 -8.01 -18.18
N TYR A 22 0.65 -8.24 -17.28
CA TYR A 22 1.99 -8.69 -17.64
C TYR A 22 2.05 -10.21 -17.75
N HIS A 23 2.48 -10.72 -18.90
CA HIS A 23 2.72 -12.14 -19.14
C HIS A 23 4.22 -12.43 -19.30
N PRO A 24 4.98 -12.54 -18.19
CA PRO A 24 6.42 -12.78 -18.25
C PRO A 24 6.79 -14.09 -18.96
N ASN A 25 5.91 -15.10 -18.94
CA ASN A 25 6.12 -16.42 -19.55
C ASN A 25 5.52 -16.55 -20.97
N GLY A 26 5.02 -15.44 -21.52
CA GLY A 26 4.29 -15.43 -22.79
C GLY A 26 2.76 -15.54 -22.61
N PHE A 27 2.05 -15.18 -23.67
CA PHE A 27 0.59 -15.08 -23.71
C PHE A 27 0.02 -16.08 -24.72
N LEU A 28 -0.97 -16.86 -24.26
CA LEU A 28 -1.75 -17.78 -25.08
C LEU A 28 -3.09 -17.13 -25.43
N PRO A 29 -3.30 -16.67 -26.67
CA PRO A 29 -4.57 -16.10 -27.07
C PRO A 29 -5.66 -17.17 -27.19
N GLU A 30 -6.85 -16.86 -26.66
CA GLU A 30 -8.05 -17.69 -26.82
C GLU A 30 -8.60 -17.60 -28.25
N ASN A 31 -8.45 -16.44 -28.90
CA ASN A 31 -8.85 -16.20 -30.28
C ASN A 31 -7.65 -16.29 -31.24
N LYS A 32 -7.77 -17.12 -32.30
CA LYS A 32 -6.74 -17.30 -33.34
C LYS A 32 -6.35 -16.03 -34.13
N MET A 33 -7.11 -14.94 -33.97
CA MET A 33 -6.86 -13.65 -34.62
C MET A 33 -5.92 -12.75 -33.81
N GLU A 34 -5.61 -13.11 -32.56
CA GLU A 34 -4.71 -12.36 -31.69
C GLU A 34 -3.26 -12.81 -31.92
N ARG A 35 -2.32 -11.85 -31.85
CA ARG A 35 -0.89 -12.17 -31.97
C ARG A 35 -0.44 -12.92 -30.73
N GLN A 36 0.06 -14.14 -30.93
CA GLN A 36 0.70 -14.95 -29.90
C GLN A 36 2.09 -14.37 -29.56
N SER A 37 2.56 -14.59 -28.33
CA SER A 37 3.96 -14.28 -28.00
C SER A 37 4.91 -15.19 -28.79
N GLU A 38 6.04 -14.64 -29.25
CA GLU A 38 7.03 -15.37 -30.07
C GLU A 38 7.69 -16.54 -29.31
N GLY A 39 7.64 -16.51 -27.97
CA GLY A 39 8.04 -17.61 -27.10
C GLY A 39 6.97 -17.87 -26.05
N LEU A 40 6.64 -19.13 -25.86
CA LEU A 40 5.87 -19.62 -24.73
C LEU A 40 6.79 -20.56 -23.95
N VAL A 41 6.92 -20.31 -22.66
CA VAL A 41 7.75 -21.13 -21.79
C VAL A 41 6.86 -22.13 -21.08
N PHE A 42 6.99 -23.41 -21.45
CA PHE A 42 6.17 -24.48 -20.89
C PHE A 42 6.92 -25.35 -19.88
N CYS A 43 8.26 -25.37 -19.94
CA CYS A 43 9.11 -26.20 -19.09
C CYS A 43 10.00 -25.33 -18.18
N GLU A 44 10.29 -25.82 -16.98
CA GLU A 44 11.20 -25.17 -16.02
C GLU A 44 12.63 -25.02 -16.57
N ASP A 45 13.08 -25.95 -17.41
CA ASP A 45 14.41 -25.89 -18.04
C ASP A 45 14.48 -24.78 -19.11
N GLU A 46 13.46 -24.68 -19.97
CA GLU A 46 13.34 -23.59 -20.96
C GLU A 46 13.13 -22.23 -20.28
N PHE A 47 12.48 -22.22 -19.11
CA PHE A 47 12.40 -21.06 -18.24
C PHE A 47 13.79 -20.71 -17.73
N ALA A 48 14.53 -21.63 -17.12
CA ALA A 48 15.88 -21.39 -16.59
C ALA A 48 16.85 -20.87 -17.67
N ASP A 49 16.80 -21.42 -18.88
CA ASP A 49 17.63 -20.97 -20.00
C ASP A 49 17.22 -19.57 -20.48
N GLN A 50 15.92 -19.31 -20.66
CA GLN A 50 15.45 -17.94 -20.93
C GLN A 50 15.79 -17.00 -19.79
N LEU A 51 15.70 -17.43 -18.53
CA LEU A 51 16.02 -16.64 -17.34
C LEU A 51 17.47 -16.23 -17.32
N ILE A 52 18.41 -17.13 -17.64
CA ILE A 52 19.85 -16.81 -17.71
C ILE A 52 20.10 -15.77 -18.81
N GLU A 53 19.45 -15.90 -19.97
CA GLU A 53 19.55 -14.92 -21.07
C GLU A 53 18.79 -13.60 -20.79
N THR A 54 17.72 -13.66 -20.00
CA THR A 54 16.78 -12.57 -19.66
C THR A 54 17.28 -11.77 -18.44
N MET A 55 18.03 -12.39 -17.53
CA MET A 55 18.74 -11.75 -16.41
C MET A 55 19.79 -10.74 -16.89
N ALA A 56 20.26 -10.86 -18.13
CA ALA A 56 21.18 -9.90 -18.74
C ALA A 56 20.48 -8.59 -19.22
N GLY A 57 19.14 -8.50 -19.23
CA GLY A 57 18.48 -7.23 -19.62
C GLY A 57 16.95 -7.13 -19.56
N ARG A 58 16.19 -8.23 -19.57
CA ARG A 58 14.71 -8.22 -19.54
C ARG A 58 14.13 -8.15 -18.12
N TYR A 59 14.78 -8.68 -17.10
CA TYR A 59 14.28 -8.52 -15.71
C TYR A 59 14.50 -7.12 -15.13
N ALA A 60 15.30 -6.28 -15.79
CA ALA A 60 15.52 -4.91 -15.35
C ALA A 60 14.21 -4.11 -15.27
N SER A 61 13.26 -4.35 -16.19
CA SER A 61 11.95 -3.70 -16.18
C SER A 61 11.04 -4.20 -15.06
N LEU A 62 11.01 -5.51 -14.81
CA LEU A 62 10.19 -6.12 -13.75
C LEU A 62 10.76 -5.75 -12.37
N LEU A 63 12.08 -5.77 -12.24
CA LEU A 63 12.78 -5.29 -11.05
C LEU A 63 12.57 -3.79 -10.83
N HIS A 64 12.57 -2.99 -11.90
CA HIS A 64 12.19 -1.58 -11.83
C HIS A 64 10.74 -1.41 -11.41
N HIS A 65 9.82 -2.24 -11.92
CA HIS A 65 8.42 -2.21 -11.52
C HIS A 65 8.24 -2.55 -10.04
N TYR A 66 8.89 -3.61 -9.53
CA TYR A 66 8.90 -3.93 -8.09
C TYR A 66 9.61 -2.86 -7.25
N SER A 67 10.59 -2.16 -7.80
CA SER A 67 11.27 -1.05 -7.13
C SER A 67 10.39 0.20 -6.97
N GLN A 68 9.46 0.44 -7.90
CA GLN A 68 8.65 1.67 -7.95
C GLN A 68 7.20 1.48 -7.47
N ASN A 69 6.66 0.26 -7.56
CA ASN A 69 5.24 -0.01 -7.29
C ASN A 69 5.05 -1.04 -6.19
N THR A 70 4.14 -0.74 -5.26
CA THR A 70 3.72 -1.69 -4.23
C THR A 70 2.80 -2.76 -4.82
N CYS A 71 3.36 -3.95 -5.06
CA CYS A 71 2.61 -5.09 -5.57
C CYS A 71 1.95 -5.95 -4.47
N LEU A 72 0.81 -6.55 -4.82
CA LEU A 72 0.15 -7.62 -4.09
C LEU A 72 0.32 -8.94 -4.86
N PHE A 73 0.95 -9.93 -4.24
CA PHE A 73 1.15 -11.25 -4.81
C PHE A 73 0.03 -12.20 -4.36
N LEU A 74 -0.73 -12.71 -5.31
CA LEU A 74 -1.86 -13.63 -5.12
C LEU A 74 -1.67 -14.90 -5.95
N GLY A 75 -1.98 -16.07 -5.40
CA GLY A 75 -1.98 -17.33 -6.15
C GLY A 75 -0.59 -17.84 -6.56
N LEU A 76 0.47 -17.29 -5.98
CA LEU A 76 1.85 -17.72 -6.21
C LEU A 76 2.33 -18.55 -5.03
N SER A 77 3.00 -19.66 -5.29
CA SER A 77 3.83 -20.30 -4.27
C SER A 77 5.21 -19.67 -4.28
N LEU A 78 5.71 -19.19 -3.15
CA LEU A 78 7.13 -18.81 -2.96
C LEU A 78 8.04 -20.05 -2.99
N ASN A 79 7.87 -20.94 -3.97
CA ASN A 79 8.74 -22.10 -4.21
C ASN A 79 9.69 -21.85 -5.37
N ASP A 80 9.29 -21.02 -6.34
CA ASP A 80 10.11 -20.64 -7.48
C ASP A 80 11.38 -19.90 -7.04
N SER A 81 12.53 -20.46 -7.41
CA SER A 81 13.86 -19.92 -7.11
C SER A 81 14.11 -18.56 -7.77
N THR A 82 13.51 -18.30 -8.92
CA THR A 82 13.71 -17.09 -9.71
C THR A 82 12.98 -15.91 -9.11
N LEU A 83 11.70 -16.08 -8.77
CA LEU A 83 10.93 -15.06 -8.08
C LEU A 83 11.60 -14.69 -6.74
N LYS A 84 12.10 -15.67 -5.98
CA LYS A 84 12.87 -15.43 -4.75
C LYS A 84 14.11 -14.59 -5.01
N HIS A 85 14.87 -14.90 -6.05
CA HIS A 85 16.06 -14.14 -6.41
C HIS A 85 15.73 -12.69 -6.74
N LEU A 86 14.70 -12.46 -7.57
CA LEU A 86 14.24 -11.13 -7.96
C LEU A 86 13.75 -10.31 -6.78
N LEU A 87 12.93 -10.89 -5.91
CA LEU A 87 12.41 -10.23 -4.72
C LEU A 87 13.54 -9.89 -3.73
N ARG A 88 14.51 -10.79 -3.57
CA ARG A 88 15.69 -10.54 -2.72
C ARG A 88 16.55 -9.41 -3.28
N GLN A 89 16.72 -9.35 -4.60
CA GLN A 89 17.42 -8.25 -5.26
C GLN A 89 16.65 -6.93 -5.11
N ALA A 90 15.33 -6.94 -5.27
CA ALA A 90 14.46 -5.77 -5.08
C ALA A 90 14.53 -5.24 -3.64
N ALA A 91 14.44 -6.13 -2.64
CA ALA A 91 14.56 -5.80 -1.22
C ALA A 91 15.95 -5.21 -0.88
N SER A 92 17.02 -5.75 -1.49
CA SER A 92 18.37 -5.21 -1.30
C SER A 92 18.55 -3.82 -1.94
N LEU A 93 17.88 -3.55 -3.06
CA LEU A 93 17.95 -2.25 -3.75
C LEU A 93 17.11 -1.20 -3.03
N ASN A 94 15.94 -1.57 -2.51
CA ASN A 94 15.03 -0.68 -1.80
C ASN A 94 14.57 -1.27 -0.46
N PRO A 95 15.39 -1.16 0.60
CA PRO A 95 15.06 -1.73 1.91
C PRO A 95 13.79 -1.16 2.54
N GLY A 96 13.42 0.08 2.20
CA GLY A 96 12.23 0.76 2.70
C GLY A 96 10.95 0.48 1.91
N HIS A 97 11.04 -0.22 0.77
CA HIS A 97 9.90 -0.58 -0.04
C HIS A 97 9.49 -2.01 0.26
N TYR A 98 8.22 -2.23 0.56
CA TYR A 98 7.66 -3.53 0.91
C TYR A 98 6.50 -3.88 -0.01
N HIS A 99 6.27 -5.19 -0.13
CA HIS A 99 5.21 -5.76 -0.95
C HIS A 99 4.31 -6.65 -0.09
N TYR A 100 3.13 -6.95 -0.58
CA TYR A 100 2.17 -7.81 0.10
C TYR A 100 2.14 -9.18 -0.56
N TYR A 101 2.16 -10.25 0.23
CA TYR A 101 2.04 -11.62 -0.24
C TYR A 101 0.91 -12.32 0.48
N VAL A 102 -0.04 -12.89 -0.27
CA VAL A 102 -1.10 -13.71 0.32
C VAL A 102 -0.68 -15.16 0.32
N ALA A 103 -0.44 -15.68 1.52
CA ALA A 103 -0.34 -17.10 1.77
C ALA A 103 -1.76 -17.66 1.91
N PHE A 104 -2.17 -18.49 0.95
CA PHE A 104 -3.43 -19.22 1.06
C PHE A 104 -3.35 -20.18 2.24
N THR A 105 -4.32 -20.10 3.14
CA THR A 105 -4.48 -21.05 4.25
C THR A 105 -5.88 -21.62 4.22
N ASP A 106 -5.99 -22.95 4.18
CA ASP A 106 -7.28 -23.59 4.32
C ASP A 106 -7.83 -23.42 5.74
N LYS A 107 -9.15 -23.34 5.88
CA LYS A 107 -9.81 -23.19 7.20
C LYS A 107 -9.46 -24.31 8.17
N ASP A 108 -9.10 -25.48 7.66
CA ASP A 108 -8.73 -26.66 8.43
C ASP A 108 -7.22 -26.76 8.73
N GLU A 109 -6.41 -25.88 8.12
CA GLU A 109 -4.97 -25.88 8.28
C GLU A 109 -4.57 -25.18 9.59
N LYS A 110 -4.28 -25.99 10.61
CA LYS A 110 -3.85 -25.50 11.93
C LYS A 110 -2.38 -25.10 11.92
N ILE A 111 -2.04 -24.04 11.17
CA ILE A 111 -0.75 -23.37 11.33
C ILE A 111 -0.77 -22.63 12.67
N SER A 112 0.16 -22.96 13.56
CA SER A 112 0.25 -22.29 14.85
C SER A 112 0.60 -20.81 14.68
N GLU A 113 0.21 -19.97 15.64
CA GLU A 113 0.55 -18.54 15.61
C GLU A 113 2.07 -18.31 15.58
N ALA A 114 2.83 -19.17 16.26
CA ALA A 114 4.29 -19.15 16.26
C ALA A 114 4.88 -19.42 14.87
N GLU A 115 4.32 -20.39 14.13
CA GLU A 115 4.74 -20.68 12.76
C GLU A 115 4.37 -19.55 11.81
N ARG A 116 3.15 -18.98 11.91
CA ARG A 116 2.74 -17.83 11.10
C ARG A 116 3.68 -16.65 11.29
N LYS A 117 4.06 -16.38 12.54
CA LYS A 117 5.01 -15.32 12.88
C LYS A 117 6.39 -15.60 12.30
N ALA A 118 6.91 -16.83 12.46
CA ALA A 118 8.22 -17.21 11.92
C ALA A 118 8.27 -17.09 10.39
N ILE A 119 7.22 -17.54 9.69
CA ILE A 119 7.10 -17.43 8.23
C ILE A 119 7.05 -15.95 7.82
N SER A 120 6.22 -15.14 8.49
CA SER A 120 6.10 -13.72 8.18
C SER A 120 7.41 -12.97 8.42
N GLU A 121 8.12 -13.26 9.52
CA GLU A 121 9.42 -12.65 9.80
C GLU A 121 10.48 -13.06 8.78
N ALA A 122 10.52 -14.34 8.39
CA ALA A 122 11.43 -14.83 7.36
C ALA A 122 11.17 -14.14 6.01
N ASN A 123 9.90 -14.08 5.59
CA ASN A 123 9.50 -13.44 4.34
C ASN A 123 9.80 -11.94 4.33
N PHE A 124 9.56 -11.26 5.45
CA PHE A 124 9.86 -9.84 5.57
C PHE A 124 11.37 -9.59 5.51
N ASN A 125 12.17 -10.33 6.29
CA ASN A 125 13.61 -10.12 6.36
C ASN A 125 14.36 -10.50 5.08
N LEU A 126 13.87 -11.49 4.33
CA LEU A 126 14.53 -11.96 3.11
C LEU A 126 14.06 -11.23 1.85
N TYR A 127 12.79 -10.82 1.80
CA TYR A 127 12.14 -10.38 0.58
C TYR A 127 11.33 -9.07 0.72
N ASN A 128 11.36 -8.42 1.89
CA ASN A 128 10.48 -7.27 2.20
C ASN A 128 8.99 -7.56 1.96
N LEU A 129 8.57 -8.80 2.21
CA LEU A 129 7.18 -9.22 2.04
C LEU A 129 6.41 -9.19 3.36
N VAL A 130 5.32 -8.43 3.37
CA VAL A 130 4.28 -8.54 4.40
C VAL A 130 3.40 -9.72 4.03
N THR A 131 3.40 -10.76 4.87
CA THR A 131 2.64 -11.99 4.61
C THR A 131 1.25 -11.89 5.24
N LEU A 132 0.22 -12.03 4.40
CA LEU A 132 -1.18 -12.11 4.79
C LEU A 132 -1.63 -13.56 4.68
N PHE A 133 -2.06 -14.16 5.78
CA PHE A 133 -2.60 -15.52 5.79
C PHE A 133 -4.10 -15.44 5.61
N LEU A 134 -4.59 -15.74 4.41
CA LEU A 134 -6.00 -15.57 4.05
C LEU A 134 -6.58 -16.87 3.49
N SER A 135 -7.82 -17.15 3.85
CA SER A 135 -8.66 -18.18 3.26
C SER A 135 -9.32 -17.69 1.97
N GLY A 136 -9.93 -18.61 1.20
CA GLY A 136 -10.60 -18.26 -0.05
C GLY A 136 -11.71 -17.22 0.11
N GLU A 137 -12.45 -17.25 1.22
CA GLU A 137 -13.46 -16.23 1.53
C GLU A 137 -12.82 -14.87 1.81
N GLU A 138 -11.75 -14.83 2.60
CA GLU A 138 -11.05 -13.58 2.92
C GLU A 138 -10.34 -12.97 1.71
N ILE A 139 -9.83 -13.80 0.79
CA ILE A 139 -9.28 -13.33 -0.49
C ILE A 139 -10.37 -12.67 -1.35
N ARG A 140 -11.58 -13.24 -1.34
CA ARG A 140 -12.73 -12.66 -2.06
C ARG A 140 -13.12 -11.31 -1.46
N GLU A 141 -13.21 -11.22 -0.13
CA GLU A 141 -13.52 -9.95 0.56
C GLU A 141 -12.41 -8.91 0.33
N LEU A 142 -11.13 -9.33 0.34
CA LEU A 142 -10.02 -8.45 -0.04
C LEU A 142 -10.18 -7.93 -1.46
N GLY A 143 -10.55 -8.79 -2.41
CA GLY A 143 -10.83 -8.37 -3.79
C GLY A 143 -11.94 -7.33 -3.88
N TYR A 144 -13.03 -7.52 -3.11
CA TYR A 144 -14.12 -6.55 -3.04
C TYR A 144 -13.64 -5.21 -2.47
N LEU A 145 -12.85 -5.24 -1.38
CA LEU A 145 -12.29 -4.02 -0.78
C LEU A 145 -11.35 -3.26 -1.71
N LEU A 146 -10.61 -3.96 -2.58
CA LEU A 146 -9.71 -3.35 -3.56
C LEU A 146 -10.45 -2.71 -4.75
N ASP A 147 -11.66 -3.16 -5.06
CA ASP A 147 -12.50 -2.64 -6.13
C ASP A 147 -13.42 -1.48 -5.67
N LEU A 148 -13.60 -1.33 -4.35
CA LEU A 148 -14.47 -0.29 -3.80
C LEU A 148 -13.97 1.13 -4.14
N PRO A 149 -14.88 2.05 -4.49
CA PRO A 149 -14.58 3.47 -4.57
C PRO A 149 -14.02 3.98 -3.24
N SER A 150 -13.09 4.94 -3.29
CA SER A 150 -12.42 5.46 -2.09
C SER A 150 -13.40 6.02 -1.04
N ASP A 151 -14.50 6.65 -1.48
CA ASP A 151 -15.52 7.21 -0.58
C ASP A 151 -16.26 6.11 0.19
N GLU A 152 -16.66 5.03 -0.50
CA GLU A 152 -17.33 3.88 0.12
C GLU A 152 -16.39 3.12 1.04
N PHE A 153 -15.11 2.99 0.66
CA PHE A 153 -14.10 2.38 1.51
C PHE A 153 -13.92 3.13 2.83
N ILE A 154 -13.83 4.46 2.80
CA ILE A 154 -13.70 5.29 4.01
C ILE A 154 -14.95 5.16 4.89
N GLN A 155 -16.15 5.19 4.30
CA GLN A 155 -17.39 5.01 5.06
C GLN A 155 -17.45 3.65 5.75
N ASN A 156 -17.10 2.57 5.04
CA ASN A 156 -17.05 1.23 5.60
C ASN A 156 -16.02 1.12 6.74
N ALA A 157 -14.85 1.76 6.60
CA ALA A 157 -13.84 1.78 7.65
C ALA A 157 -14.33 2.50 8.91
N VAL A 158 -15.06 3.62 8.76
CA VAL A 158 -15.68 4.34 9.89
C VAL A 158 -16.74 3.48 10.57
N LEU A 159 -17.60 2.80 9.81
CA LEU A 159 -18.62 1.90 10.35
C LEU A 159 -18.01 0.70 11.07
N ALA A 160 -16.86 0.22 10.61
CA ALA A 160 -16.11 -0.87 11.23
C ALA A 160 -15.22 -0.42 12.41
N GLU A 161 -15.24 0.87 12.78
CA GLU A 161 -14.38 1.46 13.81
C GLU A 161 -12.86 1.26 13.54
N ILE A 162 -12.47 1.19 12.26
CA ILE A 162 -11.08 1.02 11.84
C ILE A 162 -10.44 2.39 11.59
N ASN A 163 -9.33 2.65 12.27
CA ASN A 163 -8.52 3.85 12.04
C ASN A 163 -7.64 3.66 10.79
N LEU A 164 -7.97 4.37 9.71
CA LEU A 164 -7.15 4.40 8.50
C LEU A 164 -5.91 5.28 8.71
N VAL A 165 -4.74 4.76 8.37
CA VAL A 165 -3.46 5.47 8.45
C VAL A 165 -2.96 5.75 7.04
N TYR A 166 -2.80 7.03 6.70
CA TYR A 166 -2.28 7.45 5.41
C TYR A 166 -0.87 8.01 5.55
N CYS A 167 0.07 7.46 4.80
CA CYS A 167 1.45 7.95 4.73
C CYS A 167 1.65 8.73 3.43
N TYR A 168 1.94 10.02 3.53
CA TYR A 168 2.18 10.90 2.38
C TYR A 168 3.67 11.23 2.25
N TYR A 169 4.24 10.95 1.08
CA TYR A 169 5.62 11.31 0.74
C TYR A 169 5.66 12.64 -0.02
N ILE A 170 6.41 13.62 0.49
CA ILE A 170 6.60 14.92 -0.17
C ILE A 170 8.00 14.97 -0.78
N ILE A 171 8.09 14.94 -2.10
CA ILE A 171 9.35 14.90 -2.88
C ILE A 171 9.47 16.14 -3.77
N GLY A 172 10.70 16.59 -4.07
CA GLY A 172 10.97 17.79 -4.88
C GLY A 172 12.40 18.31 -4.75
N ALA A 173 12.77 19.33 -5.53
CA ALA A 173 14.12 19.91 -5.54
C ALA A 173 14.50 20.59 -4.21
N ILE A 174 15.80 20.71 -3.94
CA ILE A 174 16.31 21.48 -2.78
C ILE A 174 15.84 22.94 -2.91
N GLY A 175 15.21 23.48 -1.87
CA GLY A 175 14.65 24.84 -1.89
C GLY A 175 13.22 24.94 -2.44
N ALA A 176 12.60 23.86 -2.92
CA ALA A 176 11.21 23.86 -3.42
C ALA A 176 10.12 24.07 -2.33
N GLY A 177 10.51 24.46 -1.11
CA GLY A 177 9.56 24.73 -0.02
C GLY A 177 8.96 23.49 0.67
N LYS A 178 9.48 22.28 0.44
CA LYS A 178 8.97 21.03 1.07
C LYS A 178 8.89 21.12 2.60
N SER A 179 9.94 21.62 3.24
CA SER A 179 9.98 21.81 4.70
C SER A 179 8.97 22.87 5.17
N THR A 180 8.75 23.91 4.37
CA THR A 180 7.74 24.94 4.62
C THR A 180 6.33 24.34 4.54
N LEU A 181 6.07 23.49 3.54
CA LEU A 181 4.79 22.82 3.33
C LEU A 181 4.48 21.83 4.47
N ILE A 182 5.46 21.05 4.92
CA ILE A 182 5.34 20.20 6.12
C ILE A 182 5.07 21.04 7.38
N SER A 183 5.68 22.23 7.48
CA SER A 183 5.40 23.15 8.60
C SER A 183 3.97 23.68 8.58
N TYR A 184 3.38 23.92 7.40
CA TYR A 184 1.98 24.28 7.29
C TYR A 184 1.05 23.13 7.68
N PHE A 185 1.39 21.88 7.31
CA PHE A 185 0.64 20.71 7.77
C PHE A 185 0.72 20.49 9.28
N ARG A 186 1.86 20.78 9.92
CA ARG A 186 1.95 20.78 11.40
C ARG A 186 1.09 21.87 12.04
N ASN A 187 0.81 22.94 11.31
CA ASN A 187 -0.07 24.01 11.74
C ASN A 187 -1.55 23.78 11.37
N LEU A 188 -1.93 22.60 10.86
CA LEU A 188 -3.32 22.13 10.94
C LEU A 188 -3.66 21.73 12.39
N VAL A 189 -3.44 22.66 13.31
CA VAL A 189 -4.24 22.78 14.52
C VAL A 189 -5.53 23.44 14.03
N THR A 190 -6.66 22.79 14.28
CA THR A 190 -7.99 23.33 14.04
C THR A 190 -8.02 24.81 14.42
N HIS A 191 -8.27 25.69 13.44
CA HIS A 191 -8.47 27.11 13.71
C HIS A 191 -9.78 27.25 14.49
N ASP A 192 -9.67 27.31 15.81
CA ASP A 192 -10.74 27.70 16.72
C ASP A 192 -10.80 29.24 16.68
N GLU A 193 -11.99 29.81 16.41
CA GLU A 193 -12.23 31.22 16.06
C GLU A 193 -12.00 32.23 17.23
N TRP A 194 -11.19 31.87 18.22
CA TRP A 194 -10.98 32.70 19.40
C TRP A 194 -9.74 33.59 19.25
N PRO A 195 -9.89 34.92 19.33
CA PRO A 195 -8.81 35.86 19.06
C PRO A 195 -7.72 35.92 20.14
N ASP A 196 -7.97 35.38 21.34
CA ASP A 196 -7.03 35.37 22.48
C ASP A 196 -6.68 33.94 22.93
N PHE A 197 -5.48 33.74 23.51
CA PHE A 197 -5.02 32.45 24.04
C PHE A 197 -6.03 31.83 25.02
N ARG A 198 -6.45 30.58 24.76
CA ARG A 198 -7.37 29.82 25.61
C ARG A 198 -6.79 29.63 27.01
N LEU A 199 -7.58 29.99 28.03
CA LEU A 199 -7.28 29.64 29.42
C LEU A 199 -7.19 28.10 29.56
N PRO A 200 -6.11 27.53 30.13
CA PRO A 200 -5.95 26.09 30.32
C PRO A 200 -7.15 25.41 31.02
N GLU A 201 -7.84 26.18 31.86
CA GLU A 201 -9.00 25.77 32.64
C GLU A 201 -10.23 25.45 31.78
N LEU A 202 -10.37 26.06 30.59
CA LEU A 202 -11.43 25.74 29.61
C LEU A 202 -11.33 24.32 29.04
N GLY A 203 -10.16 23.66 29.17
CA GLY A 203 -9.95 22.27 28.76
C GLY A 203 -10.41 21.24 29.79
N LYS A 204 -10.79 21.66 31.01
CA LYS A 204 -11.27 20.76 32.07
C LYS A 204 -12.77 20.49 31.89
N SER A 205 -13.20 19.26 32.14
CA SER A 205 -14.61 18.88 32.19
C SER A 205 -15.33 19.67 33.29
N CYS A 206 -16.51 20.24 33.01
CA CYS A 206 -17.28 21.12 33.90
C CYS A 206 -17.48 20.58 35.33
N LYS A 207 -17.51 19.25 35.48
CA LYS A 207 -17.62 18.57 36.78
C LYS A 207 -16.38 18.64 37.68
N LYS A 208 -15.26 19.18 37.19
CA LYS A 208 -13.96 19.25 37.88
C LYS A 208 -13.46 20.68 38.07
N LEU A 209 -14.32 21.68 37.84
CA LEU A 209 -13.99 23.09 38.02
C LEU A 209 -14.33 23.52 39.45
N GLU A 210 -13.39 24.22 40.09
CA GLU A 210 -13.67 24.90 41.35
C GLU A 210 -14.49 26.18 41.08
N PRO A 211 -15.34 26.65 42.02
CA PRO A 211 -16.21 27.81 41.81
C PRO A 211 -15.48 29.10 41.41
N ASP A 212 -14.22 29.25 41.84
CA ASP A 212 -13.37 30.39 41.48
C ASP A 212 -12.74 30.26 40.09
N GLU A 213 -12.58 29.05 39.55
CA GLU A 213 -12.14 28.81 38.17
C GLU A 213 -13.29 29.07 37.18
N GLU A 214 -14.52 28.67 37.54
CA GLU A 214 -15.72 28.91 36.73
C GLU A 214 -15.98 30.42 36.52
N ARG A 215 -15.89 31.22 37.59
CA ARG A 215 -16.02 32.69 37.48
C ARG A 215 -14.96 33.33 36.58
N LYS A 216 -13.72 32.85 36.63
CA LYS A 216 -12.65 33.36 35.75
C LYS A 216 -12.89 33.01 34.29
N ILE A 217 -13.41 31.82 34.02
CA ILE A 217 -13.78 31.38 32.67
C ILE A 217 -14.93 32.25 32.15
N ASP A 218 -15.99 32.44 32.93
CA ASP A 218 -17.14 33.25 32.54
C ASP A 218 -16.76 34.72 32.29
N ASP A 219 -15.94 35.31 33.17
CA ASP A 219 -15.43 36.67 32.97
C ASP A 219 -14.54 36.80 31.73
N TRP A 220 -13.78 35.75 31.40
CA TRP A 220 -12.95 35.71 30.19
C TRP A 220 -13.82 35.58 28.94
N ILE A 221 -14.80 34.67 28.93
CA ILE A 221 -15.76 34.49 27.83
C ILE A 221 -16.52 35.81 27.56
N ASN A 222 -17.02 36.46 28.62
CA ASN A 222 -17.72 37.74 28.50
C ASN A 222 -16.84 38.88 27.96
N LYS A 223 -15.52 38.85 28.19
CA LYS A 223 -14.59 39.81 27.59
C LYS A 223 -14.34 39.56 26.12
N GLN A 224 -14.43 38.30 25.65
CA GLN A 224 -14.30 37.98 24.23
C GLN A 224 -15.51 38.47 23.43
N PHE A 225 -16.73 38.28 23.93
CA PHE A 225 -17.95 38.78 23.26
C PHE A 225 -18.14 40.31 23.31
N LYS A 226 -17.46 41.02 24.22
CA LYS A 226 -17.52 42.49 24.32
C LYS A 226 -16.50 43.21 23.43
N LYS A 227 -15.63 42.48 22.73
CA LYS A 227 -14.59 43.05 21.84
C LYS A 227 -15.05 43.22 20.38
N GLU A 228 -16.30 42.88 20.05
CA GLU A 228 -16.95 43.20 18.77
C GLU A 228 -17.57 44.61 18.75
#